data_AF-A0A226NJP7-F1
#
_entry.id   AF-A0A226NJP7-F1
#
_cell.length_a   1.000
_cell.length_b   1.000
_cell.length_c   1.000
_cell.angle_alpha   90.00
_cell.angle_beta   90.00
_cell.angle_gamma   90.00
#
_symmetry.space_group_name_H-M   'P 1'
#
loop_
_entity.id
_entity.type
_entity.pdbx_description
1 polymer ?
#
loop_
_entity_poly.entity_id
_entity_poly.type
_entity_poly.pdbx_seq_one_letter_code
_entity_poly.pdbx_strand_id
1 'polypeptide(L)'
;FGSDELKKQFLTPTISGDLVACLGVSEAGAGSDVASIKTTAVKKGDEYVINGGIHVAKKIDKMGLRSSDTAQIFFEDVRVPSKNLIGEEGMGFTYQMLQFQEERLWGVAFETIDYTRQRKVFSQSVLQNQVVHFRLAELATEVELLRSLLYRTVALYVEGNDVTKFASMAKLKAGRLAREVTDSCLQFWGGMGFTSEVLVSRFYSRSDSEKENELRKKDLSPNIEELNRNI
;
A
#
# COMPACT_ATOMS: atom_id res chain seq x y z
N PHE A 1 -17.79 -11.69 -4.30
CA PHE A 1 -18.29 -12.80 -3.47
C PHE A 1 -19.48 -12.43 -2.59
N GLY A 2 -19.56 -11.21 -2.02
CA GLY A 2 -20.75 -10.80 -1.24
C GLY A 2 -22.05 -10.72 -2.07
N SER A 3 -23.19 -10.93 -1.42
CA SER A 3 -24.53 -10.78 -2.01
C SER A 3 -24.87 -9.31 -2.32
N ASP A 4 -25.88 -9.06 -3.15
CA ASP A 4 -26.25 -7.69 -3.54
C ASP A 4 -26.77 -6.85 -2.36
N GLU A 5 -27.41 -7.47 -1.37
CA GLU A 5 -27.77 -6.83 -0.11
C GLU A 5 -26.53 -6.36 0.66
N LEU A 6 -25.49 -7.21 0.77
CA LEU A 6 -24.22 -6.84 1.40
C LEU A 6 -23.46 -5.76 0.62
N LYS A 7 -23.50 -5.79 -0.73
CA LYS A 7 -22.93 -4.72 -1.55
C LYS A 7 -23.64 -3.39 -1.25
N LYS A 8 -24.96 -3.38 -1.24
CA LYS A 8 -25.75 -2.17 -0.96
C LYS A 8 -25.53 -1.65 0.47
N GLN A 9 -25.42 -2.55 1.45
CA GLN A 9 -25.24 -2.20 2.85
C GLN A 9 -23.80 -1.75 3.20
N PHE A 10 -22.77 -2.35 2.60
CA PHE A 10 -21.38 -2.13 2.99
C PHE A 10 -20.50 -1.55 1.88
N LEU A 11 -20.62 -2.03 0.63
CA LEU A 11 -19.78 -1.55 -0.47
C LEU A 11 -20.17 -0.13 -0.89
N THR A 12 -21.45 0.17 -1.07
CA THR A 12 -21.89 1.51 -1.48
C THR A 12 -21.45 2.60 -0.48
N PRO A 13 -21.64 2.46 0.84
CA PRO A 13 -21.16 3.45 1.81
C PRO A 13 -19.63 3.49 1.96
N THR A 14 -18.92 2.39 1.64
CA THR A 14 -17.45 2.41 1.62
C THR A 14 -16.92 3.20 0.41
N ILE A 15 -17.61 3.13 -0.74
CA ILE A 15 -17.24 3.90 -1.94
C ILE A 15 -17.55 5.40 -1.78
N SER A 16 -18.61 5.79 -1.07
CA SER A 16 -18.89 7.19 -0.74
C SER A 16 -17.98 7.76 0.36
N GLY A 17 -17.30 6.89 1.12
CA GLY A 17 -16.45 7.27 2.26
C GLY A 17 -17.20 7.41 3.60
N ASP A 18 -18.47 7.04 3.65
CA ASP A 18 -19.29 7.02 4.88
C ASP A 18 -18.89 5.88 5.83
N LEU A 19 -18.33 4.79 5.29
CA LEU A 19 -17.77 3.66 6.05
C LEU A 19 -16.31 3.42 5.69
N VAL A 20 -15.53 3.00 6.70
CA VAL A 20 -14.16 2.51 6.54
C VAL A 20 -14.13 1.03 6.87
N ALA A 21 -13.72 0.21 5.90
CA ALA A 21 -13.53 -1.23 6.08
C ALA A 21 -12.07 -1.55 6.45
N CYS A 22 -11.88 -2.61 7.23
CA CYS A 22 -10.56 -3.19 7.51
C CYS A 22 -10.58 -4.71 7.29
N LEU A 23 -9.46 -5.27 6.82
CA LEU A 23 -9.29 -6.71 6.67
C LEU A 23 -8.54 -7.28 7.88
N GLY A 24 -9.21 -8.15 8.65
CA GLY A 24 -8.61 -8.91 9.75
C GLY A 24 -8.37 -10.35 9.35
N VAL A 25 -7.12 -10.75 9.14
CA VAL A 25 -6.73 -12.10 8.70
C VAL A 25 -5.54 -12.65 9.49
N SER A 26 -4.48 -11.85 9.66
CA SER A 26 -3.27 -12.29 10.37
C SER A 26 -3.47 -12.33 11.89
N GLU A 27 -2.95 -13.36 12.53
CA GLU A 27 -2.97 -13.55 13.98
C GLU A 27 -1.53 -13.60 14.53
N ALA A 28 -1.39 -13.54 15.86
CA ALA A 28 -0.09 -13.64 16.54
C ALA A 28 0.70 -14.92 16.19
N GLY A 29 0.02 -16.02 15.86
CA GLY A 29 0.63 -17.28 15.40
C GLY A 29 0.51 -17.54 13.89
N ALA A 30 -0.20 -16.71 13.13
CA ALA A 30 -0.55 -16.96 11.73
C ALA A 30 -0.32 -15.71 10.87
N GLY A 31 0.93 -15.51 10.45
CA GLY A 31 1.37 -14.42 9.58
C GLY A 31 1.54 -14.87 8.12
N SER A 32 2.66 -15.55 7.83
CA SER A 32 2.92 -16.13 6.49
C SER A 32 2.11 -17.40 6.25
N ASP A 33 1.86 -18.20 7.29
CA ASP A 33 0.95 -19.35 7.23
C ASP A 33 -0.44 -18.95 7.70
N VAL A 34 -1.18 -18.30 6.79
CA VAL A 34 -2.57 -17.87 7.00
C VAL A 34 -3.54 -19.06 7.13
N ALA A 35 -3.18 -20.24 6.63
CA ALA A 35 -4.03 -21.43 6.75
C ALA A 35 -4.11 -21.95 8.21
N SER A 36 -3.15 -21.59 9.05
CA SER A 36 -3.04 -22.04 10.45
C SER A 36 -3.75 -21.15 11.49
N ILE A 37 -4.62 -20.21 11.07
CA ILE A 37 -5.42 -19.37 11.99
C ILE A 37 -6.19 -20.18 13.05
N LYS A 38 -6.44 -19.55 14.19
CA LYS A 38 -7.07 -20.13 15.39
C LYS A 38 -8.40 -19.48 15.75
N THR A 39 -8.72 -18.32 15.20
CA THR A 39 -10.05 -17.69 15.31
C THR A 39 -11.11 -18.63 14.75
N THR A 40 -12.11 -18.96 15.56
CA THR A 40 -13.20 -19.87 15.16
C THR A 40 -14.51 -19.12 14.99
N ALA A 41 -15.32 -19.49 14.00
CA ALA A 41 -16.71 -19.06 13.86
C ALA A 41 -17.62 -20.29 14.01
N VAL A 42 -18.43 -20.34 15.07
CA VAL A 42 -19.33 -21.47 15.36
C VAL A 42 -20.77 -21.06 15.10
N LYS A 43 -21.44 -21.75 14.18
CA LYS A 43 -22.84 -21.51 13.83
C LYS A 43 -23.77 -21.88 15.01
N LYS A 44 -24.65 -20.95 15.41
CA LYS A 44 -25.69 -21.14 16.43
C LYS A 44 -27.00 -20.57 15.89
N GLY A 45 -27.83 -21.42 15.29
CA GLY A 45 -29.08 -21.00 14.66
C GLY A 45 -28.83 -20.19 13.38
N ASP A 46 -29.34 -18.97 13.35
CA ASP A 46 -29.18 -17.99 12.26
C ASP A 46 -27.97 -17.07 12.45
N GLU A 47 -27.17 -17.23 13.49
CA GLU A 47 -25.93 -16.47 13.75
C GLU A 47 -24.68 -17.37 13.71
N TYR A 48 -23.52 -16.76 13.45
CA TYR A 48 -22.20 -17.30 13.82
C TYR A 48 -21.71 -16.58 15.08
N VAL A 49 -21.15 -17.35 16.02
CA VAL A 49 -20.45 -16.83 17.19
C VAL A 49 -18.95 -16.96 16.95
N ILE A 50 -18.27 -15.83 16.79
CA ILE A 50 -16.83 -15.75 16.54
C ILE A 50 -16.10 -15.64 17.88
N ASN A 51 -15.07 -16.47 18.09
CA ASN A 51 -14.31 -16.55 19.33
C ASN A 51 -12.78 -16.37 19.17
N GLY A 52 -12.21 -15.59 20.08
CA GLY A 52 -10.94 -14.87 19.96
C GLY A 52 -10.75 -13.52 20.72
N GLY A 53 -11.65 -13.01 21.61
CA GLY A 53 -11.47 -11.87 22.59
C GLY A 53 -11.86 -10.36 22.32
N ILE A 54 -13.06 -9.91 21.90
CA ILE A 54 -13.40 -8.60 21.25
C ILE A 54 -13.05 -7.30 22.00
N HIS A 55 -11.78 -6.94 21.91
CA HIS A 55 -11.24 -5.72 22.45
C HIS A 55 -10.30 -5.09 21.42
N VAL A 56 -10.52 -3.82 21.06
CA VAL A 56 -9.53 -3.04 20.29
C VAL A 56 -8.42 -2.64 21.26
N ALA A 57 -7.47 -3.55 21.49
CA ALA A 57 -6.61 -3.48 22.67
C ALA A 57 -5.70 -2.25 22.69
N LYS A 58 -5.00 -1.98 21.58
CA LYS A 58 -4.13 -0.80 21.43
C LYS A 58 -3.81 -0.53 19.96
N LYS A 59 -3.75 0.74 19.57
CA LYS A 59 -3.09 1.17 18.33
C LYS A 59 -1.60 0.84 18.44
N ILE A 60 -1.07 0.09 17.48
CA ILE A 60 0.35 -0.25 17.39
C ILE A 60 1.10 1.02 16.98
N ASP A 61 2.09 1.42 17.78
CA ASP A 61 3.02 2.48 17.40
C ASP A 61 4.01 1.92 16.37
N LYS A 62 4.05 2.54 15.19
CA LYS A 62 4.77 2.02 14.03
C LYS A 62 5.89 2.97 13.60
N MET A 63 7.01 2.39 13.18
CA MET A 63 8.11 3.08 12.51
C MET A 63 7.67 3.87 11.26
N GLY A 64 6.61 3.41 10.57
CA GLY A 64 6.02 4.08 9.41
C GLY A 64 4.54 3.74 9.21
N LEU A 65 3.93 4.30 8.17
CA LEU A 65 2.49 4.26 7.85
C LEU A 65 1.64 4.72 9.06
N ARG A 66 1.97 5.90 9.63
CA ARG A 66 1.38 6.37 10.90
C ARG A 66 -0.08 6.85 10.74
N SER A 67 -0.44 7.26 9.53
CA SER A 67 -1.78 7.62 9.03
C SER A 67 -2.69 6.42 8.76
N SER A 68 -2.13 5.23 8.56
CA SER A 68 -2.88 3.98 8.53
C SER A 68 -2.99 3.46 9.96
N ASP A 69 -4.20 3.37 10.51
CA ASP A 69 -4.39 2.76 11.81
C ASP A 69 -4.17 1.26 11.76
N THR A 70 -3.47 0.74 12.77
CA THR A 70 -3.22 -0.70 12.92
C THR A 70 -3.37 -1.01 14.39
N ALA A 71 -4.33 -1.86 14.73
CA ALA A 71 -4.63 -2.25 16.09
C ALA A 71 -4.78 -3.77 16.15
N GLN A 72 -4.51 -4.34 17.31
CA GLN A 72 -4.92 -5.71 17.59
C GLN A 72 -6.42 -5.71 17.83
N ILE A 73 -7.14 -6.44 16.97
CA ILE A 73 -8.55 -6.77 17.12
C ILE A 73 -8.61 -8.25 17.48
N PHE A 74 -9.42 -8.52 18.48
CA PHE A 74 -9.73 -9.83 19.02
C PHE A 74 -11.27 -10.04 18.83
N PHE A 75 -11.89 -11.20 19.13
CA PHE A 75 -13.36 -11.48 18.93
C PHE A 75 -14.05 -12.34 20.03
N GLU A 76 -14.83 -11.84 21.00
CA GLU A 76 -15.32 -12.60 22.20
C GLU A 76 -16.84 -12.76 22.09
N ASP A 77 -17.29 -14.00 21.92
CA ASP A 77 -18.69 -14.36 21.66
C ASP A 77 -19.42 -13.40 20.67
N VAL A 78 -18.69 -12.97 19.63
CA VAL A 78 -19.18 -11.96 18.68
C VAL A 78 -20.21 -12.60 17.78
N ARG A 79 -21.45 -12.13 17.90
CA ARG A 79 -22.59 -12.58 17.08
C ARG A 79 -22.60 -11.86 15.75
N VAL A 80 -22.47 -12.63 14.67
CA VAL A 80 -22.57 -12.15 13.29
C VAL A 80 -23.76 -12.89 12.64
N PRO A 81 -24.78 -12.17 12.13
CA PRO A 81 -25.88 -12.81 11.41
C PRO A 81 -25.38 -13.62 10.22
N SER A 82 -25.91 -14.83 9.99
CA SER A 82 -25.45 -15.73 8.91
C SER A 82 -25.56 -15.10 7.52
N LYS A 83 -26.48 -14.15 7.33
CA LYS A 83 -26.62 -13.36 6.10
C LYS A 83 -25.41 -12.46 5.77
N ASN A 84 -24.51 -12.22 6.74
CA ASN A 84 -23.27 -11.46 6.56
C ASN A 84 -22.09 -12.34 6.12
N LEU A 85 -22.29 -13.65 5.94
CA LEU A 85 -21.30 -14.53 5.32
C LEU A 85 -21.01 -14.07 3.88
N ILE A 86 -19.73 -13.88 3.55
CA ILE A 86 -19.30 -13.47 2.21
C ILE A 86 -19.04 -14.72 1.37
N GLY A 87 -19.94 -15.01 0.44
CA GLY A 87 -19.88 -16.22 -0.40
C GLY A 87 -20.24 -17.48 0.39
N GLU A 88 -19.55 -18.58 0.10
CA GLU A 88 -19.87 -19.91 0.65
C GLU A 88 -19.03 -20.26 1.89
N GLU A 89 -19.61 -21.07 2.78
CA GLU A 89 -18.95 -21.56 4.00
C GLU A 89 -17.73 -22.43 3.62
N GLY A 90 -16.59 -22.20 4.28
CA GLY A 90 -15.31 -22.87 3.95
C GLY A 90 -14.52 -22.26 2.79
N MET A 91 -15.13 -21.43 1.93
CA MET A 91 -14.44 -20.84 0.75
C MET A 91 -13.64 -19.56 1.03
N GLY A 92 -13.65 -19.07 2.28
CA GLY A 92 -12.98 -17.82 2.67
C GLY A 92 -11.50 -17.74 2.33
N PHE A 93 -10.74 -18.83 2.50
CA PHE A 93 -9.32 -18.86 2.12
C PHE A 93 -9.12 -18.66 0.60
N THR A 94 -9.94 -19.31 -0.22
CA THR A 94 -9.91 -19.17 -1.68
C THR A 94 -10.23 -17.73 -2.11
N TYR A 95 -11.27 -17.12 -1.51
CA TYR A 95 -11.61 -15.72 -1.78
C TYR A 95 -10.48 -14.77 -1.38
N GLN A 96 -9.83 -15.01 -0.24
CA GLN A 96 -8.68 -14.21 0.22
C GLN A 96 -7.47 -14.33 -0.72
N MET A 97 -7.18 -15.53 -1.24
CA MET A 97 -6.09 -15.72 -2.22
C MET A 97 -6.36 -14.99 -3.55
N LEU A 98 -7.62 -14.90 -3.97
CA LEU A 98 -8.01 -14.13 -5.16
C LEU A 98 -7.89 -12.62 -4.90
N GLN A 99 -8.42 -12.11 -3.78
CA GLN A 99 -8.28 -10.68 -3.40
C GLN A 99 -6.82 -10.24 -3.30
N PHE A 100 -5.94 -11.10 -2.78
CA PHE A 100 -4.50 -10.80 -2.71
C PHE A 100 -3.85 -10.54 -4.07
N GLN A 101 -4.47 -10.85 -5.21
CA GLN A 101 -3.95 -10.46 -6.53
C GLN A 101 -4.11 -8.95 -6.78
N GLU A 102 -5.23 -8.36 -6.35
CA GLU A 102 -5.61 -6.96 -6.61
C GLU A 102 -4.82 -5.98 -5.73
N GLU A 103 -4.61 -6.30 -4.45
CA GLU A 103 -3.85 -5.48 -3.50
C GLU A 103 -2.37 -5.28 -3.87
N ARG A 104 -1.86 -5.97 -4.90
CA ARG A 104 -0.44 -5.95 -5.31
C ARG A 104 -0.06 -4.81 -6.26
N LEU A 105 -1.03 -4.00 -6.71
CA LEU A 105 -0.91 -3.15 -7.91
C LEU A 105 -0.81 -1.63 -7.65
N TRP A 106 0.00 -1.17 -6.67
CA TRP A 106 0.14 0.27 -6.36
C TRP A 106 1.58 0.71 -6.02
N GLY A 107 2.00 1.91 -6.47
CA GLY A 107 3.27 2.55 -6.10
C GLY A 107 3.58 3.85 -6.88
N VAL A 108 4.20 4.84 -6.23
CA VAL A 108 4.50 6.20 -6.77
C VAL A 108 5.81 6.76 -6.17
N ALA A 109 6.60 7.52 -6.96
CA ALA A 109 7.66 8.44 -6.49
C ALA A 109 8.06 9.44 -7.59
N PHE A 110 8.14 10.76 -7.29
CA PHE A 110 8.45 11.80 -8.30
C PHE A 110 9.36 12.99 -7.84
N GLU A 111 9.43 13.32 -6.55
CA GLU A 111 9.80 14.68 -6.09
C GLU A 111 11.31 15.03 -6.07
N THR A 112 12.23 14.05 -6.11
CA THR A 112 13.67 14.34 -5.84
C THR A 112 14.41 15.01 -7.00
N ILE A 113 13.92 14.91 -8.24
CA ILE A 113 14.64 15.43 -9.42
C ILE A 113 14.81 16.96 -9.33
N ASP A 114 13.75 17.70 -9.01
CA ASP A 114 13.78 19.16 -8.97
C ASP A 114 14.70 19.72 -7.88
N TYR A 115 14.76 19.05 -6.73
CA TYR A 115 15.70 19.41 -5.68
C TYR A 115 17.16 19.28 -6.14
N THR A 116 17.51 18.19 -6.86
CA THR A 116 18.88 18.02 -7.38
C THR A 116 19.24 19.05 -8.46
N ARG A 117 18.24 19.55 -9.22
CA ARG A 117 18.42 20.67 -10.17
C ARG A 117 18.74 21.96 -9.45
N GLN A 118 17.95 22.33 -8.44
CA GLN A 118 18.05 23.60 -7.72
C GLN A 118 19.28 23.67 -6.79
N ARG A 119 19.63 22.56 -6.13
CA ARG A 119 20.76 22.51 -5.20
C ARG A 119 22.09 22.70 -5.93
N LYS A 120 22.85 23.72 -5.52
CA LYS A 120 24.21 23.96 -6.03
C LYS A 120 25.28 23.54 -5.01
N VAL A 121 26.33 22.87 -5.50
CA VAL A 121 27.54 22.50 -4.74
C VAL A 121 28.74 22.66 -5.69
N PHE A 122 29.85 23.23 -5.22
CA PHE A 122 31.01 23.56 -6.07
C PHE A 122 30.63 24.38 -7.32
N SER A 123 29.79 25.40 -7.14
CA SER A 123 29.28 26.32 -8.18
C SER A 123 28.40 25.71 -9.29
N GLN A 124 28.16 24.40 -9.27
CA GLN A 124 27.32 23.68 -10.24
C GLN A 124 26.13 23.00 -9.56
N SER A 125 25.11 22.64 -10.34
CA SER A 125 23.95 21.87 -9.86
C SER A 125 24.37 20.46 -9.44
N VAL A 126 23.77 19.90 -8.39
CA VAL A 126 24.04 18.51 -7.96
C VAL A 126 23.67 17.50 -9.05
N LEU A 127 22.66 17.79 -9.89
CA LEU A 127 22.32 16.97 -11.04
C LEU A 127 23.45 16.89 -12.09
N GLN A 128 24.36 17.87 -12.16
CA GLN A 128 25.51 17.84 -13.08
C GLN A 128 26.64 16.91 -12.60
N ASN A 129 26.57 16.37 -11.38
CA ASN A 129 27.47 15.31 -10.95
C ASN A 129 27.09 13.99 -11.65
N GLN A 130 28.01 13.45 -12.44
CA GLN A 130 27.82 12.21 -13.21
C GLN A 130 27.26 11.04 -12.37
N VAL A 131 27.71 10.88 -11.12
CA VAL A 131 27.23 9.80 -10.24
C VAL A 131 25.75 9.97 -9.90
N VAL A 132 25.29 11.21 -9.66
CA VAL A 132 23.88 11.51 -9.40
C VAL A 132 23.06 11.37 -10.69
N HIS A 133 23.58 11.89 -11.81
CA HIS A 133 22.92 11.85 -13.11
C HIS A 133 22.65 10.42 -13.59
N PHE A 134 23.69 9.58 -13.66
CA PHE A 134 23.56 8.19 -14.10
C PHE A 134 22.67 7.39 -13.15
N ARG A 135 22.79 7.59 -11.83
CA ARG A 135 21.95 6.88 -10.86
C ARG A 135 20.48 7.27 -10.96
N LEU A 136 20.15 8.53 -11.24
CA LEU A 136 18.76 8.93 -11.50
C LEU A 136 18.22 8.32 -12.80
N ALA A 137 19.04 8.20 -13.85
CA ALA A 137 18.65 7.55 -15.10
C ALA A 137 18.41 6.03 -14.94
N GLU A 138 19.25 5.33 -14.17
CA GLU A 138 19.02 3.92 -13.78
C GLU A 138 17.69 3.75 -13.05
N LEU A 139 17.44 4.57 -12.02
CA LEU A 139 16.22 4.50 -11.22
C LEU A 139 14.97 4.83 -12.05
N ALA A 140 15.04 5.80 -12.95
CA ALA A 140 13.96 6.12 -13.88
C ALA A 140 13.65 4.93 -14.82
N THR A 141 14.68 4.28 -15.35
CA THR A 141 14.54 3.06 -16.17
C THR A 141 13.84 1.95 -15.39
N GLU A 142 14.25 1.73 -14.14
CA GLU A 142 13.65 0.69 -13.29
C GLU A 142 12.19 0.97 -12.91
N VAL A 143 11.82 2.24 -12.74
CA VAL A 143 10.42 2.67 -12.56
C VAL A 143 9.60 2.41 -13.84
N GLU A 144 10.16 2.63 -15.04
CA GLU A 144 9.49 2.33 -16.30
C GLU A 144 9.28 0.82 -16.51
N LEU A 145 10.28 -0.01 -16.16
CA LEU A 145 10.17 -1.46 -16.22
C LEU A 145 9.07 -1.98 -15.26
N LEU A 146 8.98 -1.41 -14.06
CA LEU A 146 7.90 -1.73 -13.12
C LEU A 146 6.54 -1.29 -13.67
N ARG A 147 6.42 -0.08 -14.24
CA ARG A 147 5.18 0.42 -14.84
C ARG A 147 4.71 -0.43 -16.00
N SER A 148 5.64 -0.81 -16.89
CA SER A 148 5.39 -1.71 -18.03
C SER A 148 4.89 -3.08 -17.57
N LEU A 149 5.50 -3.65 -16.52
CA LEU A 149 5.05 -4.89 -15.89
C LEU A 149 3.64 -4.74 -15.30
N LEU A 150 3.36 -3.65 -14.58
CA LEU A 150 2.04 -3.38 -14.00
C LEU A 150 0.96 -3.23 -15.09
N TYR A 151 1.18 -2.41 -16.11
CA TYR A 151 0.22 -2.21 -17.20
C TYR A 151 -0.07 -3.50 -17.97
N ARG A 152 0.97 -4.30 -18.26
CA ARG A 152 0.79 -5.64 -18.86
C ARG A 152 -0.01 -6.58 -17.95
N THR A 153 0.25 -6.54 -16.64
CA THR A 153 -0.47 -7.37 -15.66
C THR A 153 -1.95 -6.97 -15.60
N VAL A 154 -2.25 -5.68 -15.55
CA VAL A 154 -3.62 -5.16 -15.52
C VAL A 154 -4.37 -5.49 -16.82
N ALA A 155 -3.74 -5.32 -17.99
CA ALA A 155 -4.37 -5.66 -19.27
C ALA A 155 -4.78 -7.14 -19.33
N LEU A 156 -3.86 -8.05 -19.00
CA LEU A 156 -4.14 -9.49 -18.96
C LEU A 156 -5.23 -9.85 -17.94
N TYR A 157 -5.28 -9.18 -16.79
CA TYR A 157 -6.30 -9.40 -15.76
C TYR A 157 -7.69 -8.93 -16.22
N VAL A 158 -7.79 -7.78 -16.88
CA VAL A 158 -9.06 -7.25 -17.43
C VAL A 158 -9.60 -8.16 -18.55
N GLU A 159 -8.71 -8.81 -19.30
CA GLU A 159 -9.06 -9.88 -20.27
C GLU A 159 -9.50 -11.20 -19.61
N GLY A 160 -9.41 -11.34 -18.28
CA GLY A 160 -9.80 -12.53 -17.53
C GLY A 160 -8.72 -13.63 -17.44
N ASN A 161 -7.47 -13.34 -17.77
CA ASN A 161 -6.36 -14.31 -17.65
C ASN A 161 -5.90 -14.48 -16.19
N ASP A 162 -5.35 -15.65 -15.83
CA ASP A 162 -4.60 -15.80 -14.58
C ASP A 162 -3.30 -14.98 -14.62
N VAL A 163 -3.20 -14.01 -13.73
CA VAL A 163 -2.04 -13.13 -13.58
C VAL A 163 -1.22 -13.39 -12.31
N THR A 164 -1.50 -14.46 -11.56
CA THR A 164 -0.88 -14.78 -10.26
C THR A 164 0.65 -14.64 -10.29
N LYS A 165 1.29 -15.14 -11.36
CA LYS A 165 2.74 -15.02 -11.58
C LYS A 165 3.18 -13.56 -11.75
N PHE A 166 2.53 -12.82 -12.63
CA PHE A 166 2.89 -11.43 -12.93
C PHE A 166 2.62 -10.49 -11.74
N ALA A 167 1.48 -10.64 -11.05
CA ALA A 167 1.16 -9.90 -9.83
C ALA A 167 2.18 -10.17 -8.70
N SER A 168 2.68 -11.40 -8.59
CA SER A 168 3.75 -11.76 -7.64
C SER A 168 5.10 -11.11 -8.01
N MET A 169 5.46 -11.11 -9.29
CA MET A 169 6.66 -10.42 -9.81
C MET A 169 6.58 -8.91 -9.57
N ALA A 170 5.43 -8.29 -9.88
CA ALA A 170 5.18 -6.87 -9.66
C ALA A 170 5.32 -6.50 -8.18
N LYS A 171 4.71 -7.27 -7.27
CA LYS A 171 4.81 -7.01 -5.81
C LYS A 171 6.25 -7.08 -5.31
N LEU A 172 7.03 -8.06 -5.78
CA LEU A 172 8.45 -8.21 -5.42
C LEU A 172 9.29 -7.03 -5.93
N LYS A 173 9.13 -6.66 -7.21
CA LYS A 173 9.89 -5.57 -7.83
C LYS A 173 9.52 -4.22 -7.21
N ALA A 174 8.22 -3.92 -7.06
CA ALA A 174 7.73 -2.70 -6.41
C ALA A 174 8.26 -2.56 -4.97
N GLY A 175 8.21 -3.63 -4.18
CA GLY A 175 8.70 -3.61 -2.79
C GLY A 175 10.20 -3.31 -2.67
N ARG A 176 11.02 -3.87 -3.57
CA ARG A 176 12.46 -3.61 -3.62
C ARG A 176 12.78 -2.22 -4.19
N LEU A 177 12.19 -1.88 -5.34
CA LEU A 177 12.46 -0.62 -6.03
C LEU A 177 12.03 0.59 -5.21
N ALA A 178 10.90 0.53 -4.51
CA ALA A 178 10.46 1.61 -3.63
C ALA A 178 11.48 1.88 -2.50
N ARG A 179 12.17 0.87 -1.98
CA ARG A 179 13.29 1.07 -1.04
C ARG A 179 14.49 1.69 -1.74
N GLU A 180 14.90 1.11 -2.86
CA GLU A 180 16.10 1.50 -3.60
C GLU A 180 16.07 2.94 -4.14
N VAL A 181 14.94 3.34 -4.75
CA VAL A 181 14.69 4.73 -5.19
C VAL A 181 14.81 5.67 -4.00
N THR A 182 14.12 5.35 -2.90
CA THR A 182 14.04 6.26 -1.76
C THR A 182 15.37 6.41 -1.02
N ASP A 183 16.10 5.30 -0.82
CA ASP A 183 17.44 5.28 -0.22
C ASP A 183 18.46 6.05 -1.08
N SER A 184 18.45 5.82 -2.40
CA SER A 184 19.31 6.56 -3.35
C SER A 184 18.96 8.06 -3.35
N CYS A 185 17.66 8.40 -3.34
CA CYS A 185 17.21 9.79 -3.28
C CYS A 185 17.64 10.46 -1.96
N LEU A 186 17.45 9.81 -0.81
CA LEU A 186 17.84 10.30 0.51
C LEU A 186 19.31 10.77 0.53
N GLN A 187 20.19 9.98 -0.08
CA GLN A 187 21.61 10.30 -0.20
C GLN A 187 21.88 11.59 -0.98
N PHE A 188 21.09 11.92 -2.00
CA PHE A 188 21.23 13.18 -2.76
C PHE A 188 20.76 14.41 -1.96
N TRP A 189 19.86 14.22 -0.98
CA TRP A 189 19.52 15.24 0.01
C TRP A 189 20.61 15.41 1.08
N GLY A 190 21.41 14.38 1.34
CA GLY A 190 22.49 14.41 2.33
C GLY A 190 21.95 14.67 3.74
N GLY A 191 22.62 15.50 4.55
CA GLY A 191 22.17 15.80 5.92
C GLY A 191 20.72 16.29 6.04
N MET A 192 20.23 17.11 5.10
CA MET A 192 18.82 17.53 5.09
C MET A 192 17.84 16.37 4.86
N GLY A 193 18.27 15.31 4.15
CA GLY A 193 17.49 14.10 3.93
C GLY A 193 17.11 13.38 5.22
N PHE A 194 17.88 13.57 6.32
CA PHE A 194 17.58 12.98 7.63
C PHE A 194 16.70 13.87 8.52
N THR A 195 16.21 15.02 8.02
CA THR A 195 15.28 15.89 8.74
C THR A 195 13.82 15.54 8.43
N SER A 196 12.92 15.75 9.39
CA SER A 196 11.48 15.53 9.23
C SER A 196 10.77 16.58 8.36
N GLU A 197 11.52 17.50 7.73
CA GLU A 197 10.99 18.63 6.96
C GLU A 197 10.86 18.34 5.46
N VAL A 198 11.49 17.26 4.98
CA VAL A 198 11.57 16.91 3.55
C VAL A 198 10.85 15.59 3.27
N LEU A 199 10.08 15.53 2.18
CA LEU A 199 9.23 14.36 1.92
C LEU A 199 10.03 13.07 1.62
N VAL A 200 11.28 13.17 1.18
CA VAL A 200 12.17 12.00 1.02
C VAL A 200 12.41 11.23 2.34
N SER A 201 12.46 11.92 3.48
CA SER A 201 12.67 11.29 4.79
C SER A 201 11.40 10.56 5.27
N ARG A 202 10.24 11.16 4.97
CA ARG A 202 8.92 10.53 5.09
C ARG A 202 8.80 9.31 4.21
N PHE A 203 9.20 9.34 2.94
CA PHE A 203 9.17 8.15 2.09
C PHE A 203 10.11 7.05 2.63
N TYR A 204 11.28 7.40 3.17
CA TYR A 204 12.29 6.46 3.66
C TYR A 204 11.83 5.68 4.89
N SER A 205 11.35 6.43 5.90
CA SER A 205 10.76 5.89 7.13
C SER A 205 9.34 5.35 6.93
N ARG A 206 8.65 5.81 5.89
CA ARG A 206 7.19 5.82 5.74
C ARG A 206 6.45 6.57 6.86
N SER A 207 7.11 7.42 7.65
CA SER A 207 6.50 8.10 8.80
C SER A 207 5.80 9.41 8.45
N ASP A 208 4.64 9.66 9.07
CA ASP A 208 3.83 10.86 8.83
C ASP A 208 4.05 11.89 9.95
N SER A 209 4.00 13.19 9.61
CA SER A 209 4.30 14.31 10.52
C SER A 209 3.18 15.37 10.50
N GLU A 210 3.04 16.11 11.61
CA GLU A 210 1.86 16.96 11.89
C GLU A 210 1.61 18.08 10.86
N LYS A 211 2.64 18.52 10.12
CA LYS A 211 2.53 19.51 9.03
C LYS A 211 1.67 19.00 7.83
N GLU A 212 1.35 17.70 7.76
CA GLU A 212 0.56 17.10 6.67
C GLU A 212 -0.86 17.67 6.52
N ASN A 213 -1.51 18.08 7.62
CA ASN A 213 -2.85 18.66 7.58
C ASN A 213 -2.92 20.00 6.80
N GLU A 214 -1.77 20.67 6.61
CA GLU A 214 -1.68 21.91 5.82
C GLU A 214 -1.47 21.61 4.32
N LEU A 215 -0.70 20.58 3.98
CA LEU A 215 -0.39 20.19 2.60
C LEU A 215 -1.56 19.53 1.86
N ARG A 216 -2.46 18.83 2.58
CA ARG A 216 -3.70 18.25 1.99
C ARG A 216 -4.63 19.26 1.33
N LYS A 217 -4.40 20.58 1.51
CA LYS A 217 -5.16 21.66 0.87
C LYS A 217 -4.63 22.08 -0.51
N LYS A 218 -3.53 21.47 -0.99
CA LYS A 218 -2.99 21.72 -2.33
C LYS A 218 -3.25 20.53 -3.24
N ASP A 219 -3.85 20.79 -4.39
CA ASP A 219 -3.99 19.82 -5.47
C ASP A 219 -2.60 19.43 -5.99
N LEU A 220 -2.34 18.13 -6.12
CA LEU A 220 -1.04 17.53 -6.43
C LEU A 220 -1.10 16.64 -7.67
N SER A 221 -2.07 16.89 -8.56
CA SER A 221 -2.16 16.24 -9.87
C SER A 221 -0.97 16.65 -10.78
N PRO A 222 -0.09 15.72 -11.20
CA PRO A 222 1.12 16.07 -11.95
C PRO A 222 0.89 16.07 -13.48
N ASN A 223 1.44 17.08 -14.17
CA ASN A 223 1.40 17.15 -15.63
C ASN A 223 2.57 16.37 -16.25
N ILE A 224 2.28 15.22 -16.85
CA ILE A 224 3.28 14.26 -17.36
C ILE A 224 4.08 14.82 -18.57
N GLU A 225 3.53 15.79 -19.31
CA GLU A 225 4.22 16.34 -20.50
C GLU A 225 5.52 17.08 -20.19
N GLU A 226 5.68 17.62 -18.99
CA GLU A 226 6.85 18.45 -18.63
C GLU A 226 8.09 17.62 -18.31
N LEU A 227 7.89 16.35 -17.92
CA LEU A 227 8.94 15.38 -17.62
C LEU A 227 9.69 14.95 -18.90
N ASN A 228 8.95 14.64 -19.97
CA ASN A 228 9.49 14.14 -21.24
C ASN A 228 10.20 15.20 -22.10
N ARG A 229 10.13 16.48 -21.74
CA ARG A 229 10.84 17.57 -22.46
C ARG A 229 12.23 17.87 -21.91
N ASN A 230 12.60 17.27 -20.77
CA ASN A 230 13.76 17.66 -19.98
C ASN A 230 14.62 16.46 -19.50
N ILE A 231 14.56 15.34 -20.23
CA ILE A 231 15.47 14.18 -20.18
C ILE A 231 15.98 13.98 -21.61
#